data_AF-A0A024GYS2-F1
#
_entry.id   AF-A0A024GYS2-F1
#
_cell.length_a   1.000
_cell.length_b   1.000
_cell.length_c   1.000
_cell.angle_alpha   90.00
_cell.angle_beta   90.00
_cell.angle_gamma   90.00
#
_symmetry.space_group_name_H-M   'P 1'
#
loop_
_entity.id
_entity.type
_entity.pdbx_description
1 polymer ?
#
loop_
_entity_poly.entity_id
_entity_poly.type
_entity_poly.pdbx_seq_one_letter_code
_entity_poly.pdbx_strand_id
1 'polypeptide(L)'
;MPARRKVDREEFARLDEAGWSLQELAAHFGVAVSTVARVRKSLGLSRPAPALAPETVARVEEALADGWSFKEIHRTIGVDMETLRRRWPGRQWTKAEAIDYTRRLRWFREDVAKANYALSASDLRKSSFVA
;
A
#
# COMPACT_ATOMS: atom_id res chain seq x y z
N MET A 1 22.75 30.04 -14.99
CA MET A 1 22.23 29.22 -13.88
C MET A 1 21.92 30.17 -12.73
N PRO A 2 20.66 30.30 -12.26
CA PRO A 2 20.37 31.17 -11.13
C PRO A 2 21.12 30.70 -9.88
N ALA A 3 21.60 31.65 -9.07
CA ALA A 3 22.32 31.36 -7.83
C ALA A 3 21.46 30.48 -6.90
N ARG A 4 22.06 29.45 -6.29
CA ARG A 4 21.36 28.62 -5.30
C ARG A 4 20.93 29.51 -4.13
N ARG A 5 19.62 29.74 -3.99
CA ARG A 5 19.05 30.31 -2.76
C ARG A 5 19.45 29.40 -1.59
N LYS A 6 20.19 29.96 -0.64
CA LYS A 6 20.65 29.25 0.54
C LYS A 6 19.54 29.30 1.58
N VAL A 7 19.06 28.13 1.98
CA VAL A 7 18.11 27.99 3.09
C VAL A 7 18.87 28.31 4.37
N ASP A 8 18.38 29.29 5.13
CA ASP A 8 18.88 29.58 6.47
C ASP A 8 18.51 28.40 7.40
N ARG A 9 19.52 27.80 8.02
CA ARG A 9 19.35 26.59 8.82
C ARG A 9 18.75 26.86 10.20
N GLU A 10 19.01 28.02 10.79
CA GLU A 10 18.48 28.38 12.10
C GLU A 10 16.99 28.73 11.98
N GLU A 11 16.64 29.54 10.98
CA GLU A 11 15.24 29.81 10.60
C GLU A 11 14.49 28.50 10.32
N PHE A 12 15.09 27.61 9.54
CA PHE A 12 14.50 26.32 9.20
C PHE A 12 14.18 25.48 10.42
N ALA A 13 15.12 25.38 11.37
CA ALA A 13 14.92 24.60 12.59
C ALA A 13 13.77 25.16 13.44
N ARG A 14 13.69 26.50 13.58
CA ARG A 14 12.59 27.16 14.30
C ARG A 14 11.22 26.86 13.68
N LEU A 15 11.13 26.93 12.34
CA LEU A 15 9.87 26.67 11.63
C LEU A 15 9.49 25.17 11.66
N ASP A 16 10.47 24.26 11.61
CA ASP A 16 10.22 22.82 11.73
C ASP A 16 9.71 22.45 13.14
N GLU A 17 10.28 23.07 14.17
CA GLU A 17 9.86 22.93 15.56
C GLU A 17 8.45 23.50 15.79
N ALA A 18 8.12 24.62 15.14
CA ALA A 18 6.76 25.19 15.09
C ALA A 18 5.74 24.30 14.34
N GLY A 19 6.17 23.17 13.78
CA GLY A 19 5.27 22.17 13.18
C GLY A 19 4.93 22.39 11.71
N TRP A 20 5.66 23.28 11.03
CA TRP A 20 5.40 23.58 9.61
C TRP A 20 5.63 22.35 8.73
N SER A 21 4.76 22.20 7.73
CA SER A 21 4.87 21.15 6.71
C SER A 21 5.99 21.46 5.70
N LEU A 22 6.44 20.43 4.98
CA LEU A 22 7.47 20.60 3.94
C LEU A 22 7.01 21.53 2.80
N GLN A 23 5.71 21.61 2.54
CA GLN A 23 5.13 22.48 1.52
C GLN A 23 5.17 23.95 1.95
N GLU A 24 4.83 24.23 3.21
CA GLU A 24 4.90 25.58 3.77
C GLU A 24 6.34 26.07 3.86
N LEU A 25 7.27 25.21 4.29
CA LEU A 25 8.71 25.52 4.29
C LEU A 25 9.23 25.79 2.87
N ALA A 26 8.78 25.01 1.88
CA ALA A 26 9.18 25.19 0.48
C ALA A 26 8.70 26.55 -0.06
N ALA A 27 7.46 26.92 0.24
CA ALA A 27 6.89 28.21 -0.10
C ALA A 27 7.64 29.35 0.60
N HIS A 28 7.92 29.21 1.90
CA HIS A 28 8.60 30.21 2.72
C HIS A 28 10.02 30.51 2.20
N PHE A 29 10.81 29.48 1.91
CA PHE A 29 12.18 29.66 1.40
C PHE A 29 12.26 29.84 -0.12
N GLY A 30 11.13 29.70 -0.84
CA GLY A 30 11.08 29.76 -2.30
C GLY A 30 11.95 28.69 -2.97
N VAL A 31 11.94 27.47 -2.43
CA VAL A 31 12.70 26.31 -2.92
C VAL A 31 11.78 25.12 -3.19
N ALA A 32 12.29 24.12 -3.91
CA ALA A 32 11.53 22.88 -4.10
C ALA A 32 11.39 22.09 -2.79
N VAL A 33 10.28 21.36 -2.65
CA VAL A 33 10.02 20.45 -1.51
C VAL A 33 11.16 19.44 -1.31
N SER A 34 11.78 18.98 -2.39
CA SER A 34 12.94 18.06 -2.33
C SER A 34 14.18 18.70 -1.69
N THR A 35 14.37 20.02 -1.84
CA THR A 35 15.43 20.78 -1.16
C THR A 35 15.15 20.86 0.33
N VAL A 36 13.92 21.18 0.72
CA VAL A 36 13.47 21.21 2.12
C VAL A 36 13.68 19.85 2.78
N ALA A 37 13.23 18.77 2.14
CA ALA A 37 13.42 17.41 2.65
C ALA A 37 14.89 17.05 2.85
N ARG A 38 15.78 17.47 1.92
CA ARG A 38 17.23 17.28 2.05
C ARG A 38 17.81 18.08 3.22
N VAL A 39 17.42 19.34 3.38
CA VAL A 39 17.87 20.20 4.49
C VAL A 39 17.42 19.59 5.82
N ARG A 40 16.14 19.23 5.95
CA ARG A 40 15.59 18.58 7.14
C ARG A 40 16.36 17.31 7.52
N LYS A 41 16.66 16.46 6.52
CA LYS A 41 17.49 15.26 6.72
C LYS A 41 18.92 15.61 7.16
N SER A 42 19.55 16.61 6.54
CA SER A 42 20.91 17.03 6.89
C SER A 42 21.03 17.65 8.29
N LEU A 43 19.94 18.21 8.80
CA LEU A 43 19.83 18.76 10.16
C LEU A 43 19.44 17.70 11.21
N GLY A 44 19.19 16.45 10.81
CA GLY A 44 18.72 15.41 11.72
C GLY A 44 17.27 15.58 12.19
N LEU A 45 16.51 16.52 11.62
CA LEU A 45 15.12 16.85 11.99
C LEU A 45 14.09 15.93 11.30
N SER A 46 14.53 14.81 10.73
CA SER A 46 13.64 13.87 10.07
C SER A 46 12.83 13.13 11.14
N ARG A 47 11.52 13.36 11.18
CA ARG A 47 10.62 12.59 12.03
C ARG A 47 10.54 11.15 11.50
N PRO A 48 10.50 10.14 12.38
CA PRO A 48 10.21 8.78 11.94
C PRO A 48 8.83 8.74 11.28
N ALA A 49 8.69 7.92 10.25
CA ALA A 49 7.37 7.69 9.65
C ALA A 49 6.41 7.20 10.75
N PRO A 50 5.13 7.61 10.71
CA PRO A 50 4.15 7.15 11.68
C PRO A 50 4.14 5.62 11.71
N ALA A 51 4.29 5.06 12.91
CA ALA A 51 4.24 3.62 13.10
C ALA A 51 2.84 3.11 12.76
N LEU A 52 2.78 1.89 12.21
CA LEU A 52 1.50 1.22 11.99
C LEU A 52 0.80 1.00 13.33
N ALA A 53 -0.49 1.33 13.41
CA ALA A 53 -1.29 1.16 14.62
C ALA A 53 -1.27 -0.30 15.09
N PRO A 54 -1.19 -0.57 16.41
CA PRO A 54 -1.02 -1.91 16.95
C PRO A 54 -2.17 -2.86 16.56
N GLU A 55 -3.39 -2.36 16.43
CA GLU A 55 -4.55 -3.13 15.99
C GLU A 55 -4.41 -3.59 14.54
N THR A 56 -3.83 -2.72 13.68
CA THR A 56 -3.56 -3.08 12.29
C THR A 56 -2.44 -4.12 12.20
N VAL A 57 -1.44 -4.02 13.07
CA VAL A 57 -0.36 -5.02 13.19
C VAL A 57 -0.93 -6.39 13.55
N ALA A 58 -1.77 -6.46 14.58
CA ALA A 58 -2.41 -7.72 14.99
C ALA A 58 -3.25 -8.33 13.86
N ARG A 59 -4.03 -7.50 13.16
CA ARG A 59 -4.86 -7.96 12.03
C ARG A 59 -4.04 -8.49 10.85
N VAL A 60 -2.87 -7.90 10.58
CA VAL A 60 -1.94 -8.41 9.57
C VAL A 60 -1.34 -9.74 10.02
N GLU A 61 -0.99 -9.90 11.29
CA GLU A 61 -0.44 -11.16 11.81
C GLU A 61 -1.45 -12.31 11.73
N GLU A 62 -2.72 -12.06 12.08
CA GLU A 62 -3.81 -13.02 11.92
C GLU A 62 -3.98 -13.42 10.45
N ALA A 63 -4.04 -12.44 9.54
CA ALA A 63 -4.15 -12.72 8.11
C ALA A 63 -2.95 -13.54 7.58
N LEU A 64 -1.72 -13.26 8.05
CA LEU A 64 -0.55 -14.05 7.70
C LEU A 64 -0.59 -15.48 8.27
N ALA A 65 -1.14 -15.66 9.47
CA ALA A 65 -1.35 -16.99 10.06
C ALA A 65 -2.40 -17.79 9.27
N ASP A 66 -3.43 -17.13 8.77
CA ASP A 66 -4.44 -17.69 7.86
C ASP A 66 -3.89 -17.94 6.45
N GLY A 67 -2.62 -17.61 6.21
CA GLY A 67 -1.93 -17.85 4.95
C GLY A 67 -2.22 -16.83 3.85
N TRP A 68 -2.78 -15.66 4.18
CA TRP A 68 -3.03 -14.60 3.20
C TRP A 68 -1.73 -14.11 2.57
N SER A 69 -1.78 -13.84 1.27
CA SER A 69 -0.68 -13.19 0.58
C SER A 69 -0.59 -11.71 0.97
N PHE A 70 0.62 -11.13 0.87
CA PHE A 70 0.80 -9.68 1.04
C PHE A 70 -0.10 -8.86 0.12
N LYS A 71 -0.42 -9.38 -1.08
CA LYS A 71 -1.29 -8.71 -2.04
C LYS A 71 -2.75 -8.67 -1.57
N GLU A 72 -3.23 -9.73 -0.94
CA GLU A 72 -4.57 -9.76 -0.33
C GLU A 72 -4.62 -8.85 0.90
N ILE A 73 -3.59 -8.91 1.75
CA ILE A 73 -3.45 -8.01 2.91
C ILE A 73 -3.46 -6.53 2.47
N HIS A 74 -2.71 -6.19 1.42
CA HIS A 74 -2.71 -4.84 0.85
C HIS A 74 -4.10 -4.40 0.38
N ARG A 75 -4.81 -5.28 -0.35
CA ARG A 75 -6.14 -4.97 -0.90
C ARG A 75 -7.23 -4.86 0.17
N THR A 76 -7.13 -5.66 1.23
CA THR A 76 -8.22 -5.79 2.21
C THR A 76 -7.97 -4.95 3.47
N ILE A 77 -6.73 -4.90 3.96
CA ILE A 77 -6.36 -4.16 5.18
C ILE A 77 -5.83 -2.76 4.84
N GLY A 78 -5.32 -2.55 3.61
CA GLY A 78 -4.83 -1.24 3.16
C GLY A 78 -3.39 -0.93 3.58
N VAL A 79 -2.65 -1.92 4.08
CA VAL A 79 -1.23 -1.75 4.41
C VAL A 79 -0.40 -1.74 3.13
N ASP A 80 0.56 -0.82 3.03
CA ASP A 80 1.45 -0.73 1.89
C ASP A 80 2.38 -1.95 1.76
N MET A 81 2.64 -2.39 0.52
CA MET A 81 3.43 -3.58 0.22
C MET A 81 4.88 -3.48 0.72
N GLU A 82 5.49 -2.29 0.69
CA GLU A 82 6.86 -2.09 1.20
C GLU A 82 6.88 -2.16 2.73
N THR A 83 5.83 -1.64 3.37
CA THR A 83 5.66 -1.78 4.82
C THR A 83 5.57 -3.25 5.23
N LEU A 84 4.81 -4.06 4.48
CA LEU A 84 4.72 -5.51 4.72
C LEU A 84 6.08 -6.21 4.57
N ARG A 85 6.82 -5.94 3.49
CA ARG A 85 8.15 -6.53 3.24
C ARG A 85 9.17 -6.17 4.31
N ARG A 86 9.20 -4.91 4.74
CA ARG A 86 10.15 -4.42 5.74
C ARG A 86 9.85 -5.01 7.12
N ARG A 87 8.57 -5.13 7.48
CA ARG A 87 8.15 -5.51 8.84
C ARG A 87 7.98 -7.02 9.04
N TRP A 88 7.55 -7.76 8.03
CA TRP A 88 7.40 -9.23 8.09
C TRP A 88 8.24 -9.93 7.02
N PRO A 89 9.59 -9.79 7.05
CA PRO A 89 10.44 -10.46 6.09
C PRO A 89 10.29 -11.98 6.19
N GLY A 90 10.27 -12.67 5.04
CA GLY A 90 10.17 -14.13 4.98
C GLY A 90 8.77 -14.72 5.23
N ARG A 91 7.77 -13.90 5.60
CA ARG A 91 6.35 -14.32 5.70
C ARG A 91 5.57 -14.18 4.39
N GLN A 92 6.24 -13.69 3.35
CA GLN A 92 5.68 -13.64 2.01
C GLN A 92 5.58 -15.05 1.42
N TRP A 93 4.54 -15.29 0.63
CA TRP A 93 4.49 -16.49 -0.20
C TRP A 93 5.75 -16.60 -1.05
N THR A 94 6.30 -17.80 -1.07
CA THR A 94 7.28 -18.20 -2.06
C THR A 94 6.70 -18.10 -3.46
N LYS A 95 7.59 -18.00 -4.46
CA LYS A 95 7.17 -17.98 -5.87
C LYS A 95 6.32 -19.21 -6.23
N ALA A 96 6.60 -20.37 -5.64
CA ALA A 96 5.86 -21.60 -5.86
C ALA A 96 4.42 -21.50 -5.31
N GLU A 97 4.24 -21.00 -4.09
CA GLU A 97 2.92 -20.80 -3.47
C GLU A 97 2.08 -19.76 -4.25
N ALA A 98 2.71 -18.68 -4.70
CA ALA A 98 2.03 -17.68 -5.54
C ALA A 98 1.57 -18.26 -6.89
N ILE A 99 2.37 -19.14 -7.50
CA ILE A 99 2.01 -19.84 -8.74
C ILE A 99 0.87 -20.83 -8.49
N ASP A 100 0.97 -21.63 -7.43
CA ASP A 100 -0.03 -22.62 -7.05
C ASP A 100 -1.38 -21.96 -6.74
N TYR A 101 -1.38 -20.87 -5.97
CA TYR A 101 -2.57 -20.07 -5.72
C TYR A 101 -3.16 -19.46 -7.00
N THR A 102 -2.32 -18.93 -7.90
CA THR A 102 -2.80 -18.38 -9.19
C THR A 102 -3.44 -19.48 -10.05
N ARG A 103 -2.86 -20.69 -10.04
CA ARG A 103 -3.48 -21.86 -10.68
C ARG A 103 -4.83 -22.18 -10.05
N ARG A 104 -4.91 -22.27 -8.73
CA ARG A 104 -6.18 -22.51 -8.01
C ARG A 104 -7.25 -21.46 -8.32
N LEU A 105 -6.91 -20.18 -8.32
CA LEU A 105 -7.85 -19.11 -8.67
C LEU A 105 -8.36 -19.21 -10.11
N ARG A 106 -7.48 -19.55 -11.07
CA ARG A 106 -7.89 -19.77 -12.46
C ARG A 106 -8.94 -20.88 -12.55
N TRP A 107 -8.71 -22.00 -11.86
CA TRP A 107 -9.61 -23.15 -11.87
C TRP A 107 -10.96 -22.79 -11.24
N PHE A 108 -10.92 -22.10 -10.10
CA PHE A 108 -12.14 -21.61 -9.44
C PHE A 108 -12.95 -20.67 -10.34
N ARG A 109 -12.29 -19.75 -11.06
CA ARG A 109 -12.96 -18.87 -12.03
C ARG A 109 -13.59 -19.62 -13.19
N GLU A 110 -12.90 -20.62 -13.71
CA GLU A 110 -13.39 -21.47 -14.80
C GLU A 110 -14.60 -22.29 -14.34
N ASP A 111 -14.59 -22.80 -13.10
CA ASP A 111 -15.70 -23.55 -12.52
C ASP A 111 -16.92 -22.66 -12.22
N VAL A 112 -16.71 -21.45 -11.69
CA VAL A 112 -17.79 -20.47 -11.52
C VAL A 112 -18.39 -20.06 -12.86
N ALA A 113 -17.56 -19.86 -13.89
CA ALA A 113 -18.04 -19.54 -15.24
C ALA A 113 -18.89 -20.68 -15.83
N LYS A 114 -18.45 -21.94 -15.66
CA LYS A 114 -19.23 -23.12 -16.06
C LYS A 114 -20.54 -23.25 -15.29
N ALA A 115 -20.52 -23.01 -13.97
CA ALA A 115 -21.71 -23.03 -13.14
C ALA A 115 -22.72 -21.96 -13.57
N ASN A 116 -22.26 -20.72 -13.80
CA ASN A 116 -23.10 -19.63 -14.31
C ASN A 116 -23.68 -19.93 -15.70
N TYR A 117 -22.89 -20.53 -16.60
CA TYR A 117 -23.37 -20.97 -17.91
C TYR A 117 -24.43 -22.08 -17.80
N ALA A 118 -24.23 -23.05 -16.90
CA ALA A 118 -25.19 -24.13 -16.66
C ALA A 118 -26.52 -23.63 -16.07
N LEU A 119 -26.46 -22.63 -15.18
CA LEU A 119 -27.64 -21.93 -14.65
C LEU A 119 -28.39 -21.19 -15.78
N SER A 120 -27.69 -20.40 -16.59
CA SER A 120 -28.26 -19.68 -17.75
C SER A 120 -28.88 -20.63 -18.80
N ALA A 121 -28.22 -21.74 -19.12
CA ALA A 121 -28.73 -22.75 -20.05
C ALA A 121 -29.93 -23.56 -19.50
N SER A 122 -30.15 -23.53 -18.19
CA SER A 122 -31.31 -24.14 -17.53
C SER A 122 -32.50 -23.17 -17.50
N ASP A 123 -32.25 -21.86 -17.33
CA ASP A 123 -33.27 -20.81 -17.41
C ASP A 123 -33.83 -20.65 -18.83
N LEU A 124 -32.97 -20.73 -19.86
CA LEU A 124 -33.42 -20.70 -21.27
C LEU A 124 -34.32 -21.89 -21.64
N ARG A 125 -34.11 -23.05 -21.02
CA ARG A 125 -34.94 -24.25 -21.24
C ARG A 125 -36.28 -24.20 -20.50
N LYS A 126 -36.35 -23.54 -19.35
CA LYS A 126 -37.62 -23.31 -18.63
C LYS A 126 -38.48 -22.22 -19.27
N SER A 127 -37.87 -21.20 -19.89
CA SER A 127 -38.58 -20.15 -20.62
C SER A 127 -39.20 -20.62 -21.96
N SER A 128 -38.82 -21.80 -22.45
CA SER A 128 -39.32 -22.37 -23.71
C SER A 128 -40.51 -23.33 -23.52
N PHE A 129 -41.04 -23.46 -22.30
CA PHE A 129 -42.12 -24.38 -21.94
C PHE A 129 -43.35 -23.66 -21.35
N VAL A 130 -43.69 -22.50 -21.91
CA VAL A 130 -45.00 -21.85 -21.71
C VAL A 130 -45.58 -21.59 -23.10
N ALA A 131 -46.35 -22.55 -23.59
CA ALA A 131 -47.22 -22.46 -24.76
C ALA A 131 -48.60 -22.98 -24.36
#